data_AF-A0A182BG21-F1
#
_entry.id   AF-A0A182BG21-F1
#
_cell.length_a   1.000
_cell.length_b   1.000
_cell.length_c   1.000
_cell.angle_alpha   90.00
_cell.angle_beta   90.00
_cell.angle_gamma   90.00
#
_symmetry.space_group_name_H-M   'P 1'
#
loop_
_entity.id
_entity.type
_entity.pdbx_description
1 polymer ?
#
loop_
_entity_poly.entity_id
_entity_poly.type
_entity_poly.pdbx_seq_one_letter_code
_entity_poly.pdbx_strand_id
1 'polypeptide(L)'
;MAKTRQEAINMFLEQVASAEKLRPETDPEIVFFKRYCIALYWRPDGMLPCHVCQEDNPRNTPMYIDETNMKSHCKLQHRKATIKCTEQKCTVLFNSLADKELHEFYCHKKAYGNNNAFHVIGSSGH
;
A
#
# COMPACT_ATOMS: atom_id res chain seq x y z
N MET A 1 19.01 4.68 -7.97
CA MET A 1 19.41 3.38 -7.42
C MET A 1 18.12 2.65 -7.06
N ALA A 2 17.98 1.38 -7.45
CA ALA A 2 16.78 0.61 -7.12
C ALA A 2 16.73 0.39 -5.59
N LYS A 3 15.59 0.69 -4.97
CA LYS A 3 15.41 0.50 -3.52
C LYS A 3 15.40 -0.99 -3.20
N THR A 4 16.20 -1.41 -2.23
CA THR A 4 16.24 -2.81 -1.79
C THR A 4 14.99 -3.17 -0.98
N ARG A 5 14.68 -4.47 -0.90
CA ARG A 5 13.55 -4.97 -0.11
C ARG A 5 13.62 -4.57 1.37
N GLN A 6 14.83 -4.58 1.95
CA GLN A 6 15.01 -4.22 3.36
C GLN A 6 14.83 -2.72 3.60
N GLU A 7 15.31 -1.86 2.70
CA GLU A 7 15.08 -0.42 2.78
C GLU A 7 13.59 -0.08 2.67
N ALA A 8 12.87 -0.71 1.74
CA ALA A 8 11.42 -0.55 1.62
C ALA A 8 10.67 -0.93 2.91
N ILE A 9 11.05 -2.05 3.53
CA ILE A 9 10.47 -2.49 4.81
C ILE A 9 10.78 -1.49 5.93
N ASN A 10 12.01 -1.00 6.03
CA ASN A 10 12.39 -0.04 7.08
C ASN A 10 11.59 1.26 6.95
N MET A 11 11.46 1.80 5.73
CA MET A 11 10.68 3.01 5.46
C MET A 11 9.19 2.81 5.72
N PHE A 12 8.65 1.62 5.41
CA PHE A 12 7.29 1.25 5.77
C PHE A 12 7.08 1.32 7.29
N LEU A 13 7.95 0.68 8.08
CA LEU A 13 7.81 0.61 9.53
C LEU A 13 7.87 2.00 10.18
N GLU A 14 8.81 2.84 9.72
CA GLU A 14 8.94 4.22 10.18
C GLU A 14 7.68 5.05 9.89
N GLN A 15 7.17 4.97 8.66
CA GLN A 15 6.01 5.75 8.26
C GLN A 15 4.72 5.28 8.93
N VAL A 16 4.55 3.98 9.15
CA VAL A 16 3.41 3.44 9.93
C VAL A 16 3.46 3.95 11.37
N ALA A 17 4.62 3.86 12.03
CA ALA A 17 4.79 4.34 13.39
C ALA A 17 4.54 5.86 13.50
N SER A 18 4.96 6.64 12.51
CA SER A 18 4.69 8.08 12.46
C SER A 18 3.21 8.38 12.25
N ALA A 19 2.54 7.67 11.34
CA ALA A 19 1.12 7.87 11.04
C ALA A 19 0.24 7.57 12.27
N GLU A 20 0.55 6.50 13.00
CA GLU A 20 -0.15 6.09 14.23
C GLU A 20 0.00 7.12 15.35
N LYS A 21 1.17 7.74 15.48
CA LYS A 21 1.41 8.80 16.48
C LYS A 21 0.65 10.09 16.17
N LEU A 22 0.58 10.48 14.90
CA LEU A 22 0.00 11.78 14.49
C LEU A 22 -1.52 11.76 14.41
N ARG A 23 -2.10 10.66 13.92
CA ARG A 23 -3.55 10.50 13.75
C ARG A 23 -3.94 9.06 14.03
N PRO A 24 -4.15 8.70 15.31
CA PRO A 24 -4.60 7.35 15.65
C PRO A 24 -5.94 7.10 14.97
N GLU A 25 -5.96 6.07 14.12
CA GLU A 25 -7.15 5.59 13.45
C GLU A 25 -7.56 4.29 14.12
N THR A 26 -8.84 4.18 14.47
CA THR A 26 -9.36 3.00 15.18
C THR A 26 -10.17 2.10 14.25
N ASP A 27 -10.65 2.64 13.13
CA ASP A 27 -11.34 1.84 12.12
C ASP A 27 -10.36 0.84 11.48
N PRO A 28 -10.56 -0.49 11.67
CA PRO A 28 -9.62 -1.50 11.19
C PRO A 28 -9.43 -1.49 9.68
N GLU A 29 -10.49 -1.17 8.93
CA GLU A 29 -10.47 -1.11 7.47
C GLU A 29 -9.62 0.09 7.02
N ILE A 30 -9.84 1.26 7.63
CA ILE A 30 -9.04 2.46 7.32
C ILE A 30 -7.57 2.26 7.74
N VAL A 31 -7.30 1.63 8.88
CA VAL A 31 -5.93 1.30 9.32
C VAL A 31 -5.23 0.40 8.30
N PHE A 32 -5.93 -0.65 7.85
CA PHE A 32 -5.42 -1.54 6.81
C PHE A 32 -5.08 -0.78 5.52
N PHE A 33 -6.00 0.04 5.00
CA PHE A 33 -5.76 0.81 3.78
C PHE A 33 -4.61 1.80 3.91
N LYS A 34 -4.48 2.50 5.05
CA LYS A 34 -3.34 3.39 5.30
C LYS A 34 -2.02 2.65 5.25
N ARG A 35 -1.92 1.50 5.93
CA ARG A 35 -0.71 0.66 5.91
C ARG A 35 -0.43 0.14 4.50
N TYR A 36 -1.46 -0.32 3.79
CA TYR A 36 -1.32 -0.81 2.43
C TYR A 36 -0.80 0.28 1.47
N CYS A 37 -1.34 1.51 1.55
CA CYS A 37 -0.83 2.63 0.75
C CYS A 37 0.64 2.96 1.10
N ILE A 38 1.03 2.93 2.38
CA ILE A 38 2.43 3.13 2.80
C ILE A 38 3.34 2.05 2.21
N ALA A 39 2.91 0.78 2.25
CA ALA A 39 3.66 -0.33 1.66
C ALA A 39 3.82 -0.16 0.15
N LEU A 40 2.77 0.32 -0.54
CA LEU A 40 2.77 0.56 -1.98
C LEU A 40 3.67 1.74 -2.36
N TYR A 41 3.70 2.79 -1.54
CA TYR A 41 4.55 3.97 -1.78
C TYR A 41 6.04 3.64 -1.62
N TRP A 42 6.38 2.87 -0.58
CA TRP A 42 7.78 2.53 -0.29
C TRP A 42 8.28 1.27 -0.98
N ARG A 43 7.48 0.67 -1.86
CA ARG A 43 7.81 -0.59 -2.52
C ARG A 43 9.17 -0.54 -3.26
N PRO A 44 9.90 -1.67 -3.31
CA PRO A 44 11.00 -1.83 -4.24
C PRO A 44 10.53 -1.72 -5.69
N ASP A 45 11.40 -1.26 -6.58
CA ASP A 45 11.12 -1.22 -8.02
C ASP A 45 10.81 -2.63 -8.55
N GLY A 46 9.76 -2.76 -9.38
CA GLY A 46 9.33 -4.04 -9.93
C GLY A 46 8.62 -4.98 -8.93
N MET A 47 8.35 -4.54 -7.70
CA MET A 47 7.63 -5.33 -6.70
C MET A 47 6.38 -4.61 -6.20
N LEU A 48 5.36 -5.38 -5.82
CA LEU A 48 4.10 -4.88 -5.29
C LEU A 48 3.75 -5.58 -3.97
N PRO A 49 3.22 -4.87 -2.97
CA PRO A 49 2.67 -5.51 -1.78
C PRO A 49 1.35 -6.24 -2.14
N CYS A 50 1.18 -7.47 -1.67
CA CYS A 50 -0.09 -8.17 -1.78
C CYS A 50 -1.05 -7.70 -0.67
N HIS A 51 -2.22 -7.18 -1.04
CA HIS A 51 -3.21 -6.68 -0.09
C HIS A 51 -3.78 -7.80 0.80
N VAL A 52 -4.07 -8.99 0.25
CA VAL A 52 -4.60 -10.13 1.03
C VAL A 52 -3.57 -10.62 2.05
N CYS A 53 -2.31 -10.81 1.64
CA CYS A 53 -1.25 -11.18 2.57
C CYS A 53 -1.02 -10.11 3.65
N GLN A 54 -1.27 -8.84 3.33
CA GLN A 54 -1.15 -7.73 4.28
C GLN A 54 -2.31 -7.69 5.28
N GLU A 55 -3.51 -8.07 4.84
CA GLU A 55 -4.70 -8.17 5.68
C GLU A 55 -4.54 -9.30 6.69
N ASP A 56 -4.06 -10.46 6.23
CA ASP A 56 -3.77 -11.63 7.06
C ASP A 56 -2.56 -11.42 8.00
N ASN A 57 -1.70 -10.42 7.71
CA ASN A 57 -0.52 -10.12 8.50
C ASN A 57 -0.45 -8.63 8.88
N PRO A 58 -1.33 -8.17 9.78
CA PRO A 58 -1.46 -6.76 10.08
C PRO A 58 -0.25 -6.18 10.82
N ARG A 59 0.65 -7.01 11.39
CA ARG A 59 1.76 -6.55 12.26
C ARG A 59 3.17 -6.86 11.78
N ASN A 60 3.39 -7.71 10.78
CA ASN A 60 4.74 -7.98 10.27
C ASN A 60 4.84 -7.63 8.79
N THR A 61 5.75 -6.68 8.50
CA THR A 61 6.41 -6.34 7.24
C THR A 61 5.68 -6.69 5.92
N PRO A 62 5.48 -5.72 5.01
CA PRO A 62 4.77 -5.97 3.77
C PRO A 62 5.38 -7.09 2.94
N MET A 63 4.53 -7.98 2.46
CA MET A 63 4.92 -9.04 1.55
C MET A 63 5.00 -8.49 0.12
N TYR A 64 6.21 -8.06 -0.26
CA TYR A 64 6.51 -7.67 -1.64
C TYR A 64 6.63 -8.90 -2.55
N ILE A 65 5.84 -8.92 -3.61
CA ILE A 65 5.82 -9.91 -4.67
C ILE A 65 6.28 -9.22 -5.95
N ASP A 66 7.04 -9.92 -6.80
CA ASP A 66 7.39 -9.41 -8.13
C ASP A 66 6.11 -9.08 -8.94
N GLU A 67 6.07 -7.91 -9.57
CA GLU A 67 4.90 -7.43 -10.32
C GLU A 67 4.48 -8.40 -11.43
N THR A 68 5.45 -9.01 -12.12
CA THR A 68 5.18 -9.99 -13.19
C THR A 68 4.52 -11.26 -12.65
N ASN A 69 4.76 -11.57 -11.38
CA ASN A 69 4.22 -12.73 -10.68
C ASN A 69 2.99 -12.42 -9.82
N MET A 70 2.56 -11.16 -9.71
CA MET A 70 1.44 -10.80 -8.83
C MET A 70 0.14 -11.52 -9.24
N LYS A 71 -0.12 -11.63 -10.55
CA LYS A 71 -1.32 -12.34 -11.04
C LYS A 71 -1.31 -13.83 -10.71
N SER A 72 -0.16 -14.50 -10.86
CA SER A 72 -0.02 -15.92 -10.53
C SER A 72 -0.05 -16.14 -9.03
N HIS A 73 0.59 -15.28 -8.24
CA HIS A 73 0.50 -15.25 -6.78
C HIS A 73 -0.96 -15.15 -6.33
N CYS A 74 -1.71 -14.14 -6.78
CA CYS A 74 -3.12 -14.01 -6.43
C CYS A 74 -3.94 -15.23 -6.85
N LYS A 75 -3.76 -15.76 -8.06
CA LYS A 75 -4.50 -16.95 -8.50
C LYS A 75 -4.24 -18.18 -7.62
N LEU A 76 -2.99 -18.39 -7.21
CA LEU A 76 -2.57 -19.58 -6.46
C LEU A 76 -2.87 -19.47 -4.97
N GLN A 77 -2.57 -18.31 -4.38
CA GLN A 77 -2.67 -18.07 -2.94
C GLN A 77 -4.04 -17.47 -2.55
N HIS A 78 -4.64 -16.68 -3.44
CA HIS A 78 -5.82 -15.84 -3.15
C HIS A 78 -6.89 -15.99 -4.23
N ARG A 79 -7.47 -17.19 -4.38
CA ARG A 79 -8.37 -17.61 -5.48
C ARG A 79 -9.51 -16.64 -5.85
N LYS A 80 -9.76 -15.59 -5.08
CA LYS A 80 -10.87 -14.63 -5.20
C LYS A 80 -10.47 -13.25 -5.79
N ALA A 81 -9.19 -12.87 -5.83
CA ALA A 81 -8.80 -11.50 -6.17
C ALA A 81 -8.72 -11.29 -7.69
N THR A 82 -9.66 -10.53 -8.26
CA THR A 82 -9.78 -10.35 -9.73
C THR A 82 -10.11 -8.92 -10.18
N ILE A 83 -10.52 -8.05 -9.26
CA ILE A 83 -10.97 -6.69 -9.58
C ILE A 83 -9.75 -5.77 -9.69
N LYS A 84 -9.56 -5.08 -10.83
CA LYS A 84 -8.43 -4.16 -11.05
C LYS A 84 -8.74 -2.73 -10.62
N CYS A 85 -7.72 -2.02 -10.12
CA CYS A 85 -7.77 -0.55 -10.02
C CYS A 85 -8.01 0.08 -11.41
N THR A 86 -8.73 1.21 -11.46
CA THR A 86 -8.98 1.96 -12.69
C THR A 86 -7.81 2.84 -13.14
N GLU A 87 -6.89 3.18 -12.23
CA GLU A 87 -5.71 3.99 -12.56
C GLU A 87 -4.72 3.20 -13.42
N GLN A 88 -4.35 3.73 -14.59
CA GLN A 88 -3.56 3.00 -15.59
C GLN A 88 -2.18 2.55 -15.09
N LYS A 89 -1.60 3.27 -14.13
CA LYS A 89 -0.29 2.94 -13.53
C LYS A 89 -0.41 2.05 -12.29
N CYS A 90 -1.63 1.69 -11.87
CA CYS A 90 -1.89 0.87 -10.69
C CYS A 90 -2.27 -0.55 -11.10
N THR A 91 -1.40 -1.51 -10.83
CA THR A 91 -1.59 -2.92 -11.18
C THR A 91 -2.19 -3.74 -10.03
N VAL A 92 -2.72 -3.07 -8.99
CA VAL A 92 -3.32 -3.69 -7.81
C VAL A 92 -4.65 -4.38 -8.15
N LEU A 93 -4.85 -5.56 -7.55
CA LEU A 93 -6.05 -6.39 -7.66
C LEU A 93 -6.79 -6.42 -6.32
N PHE A 94 -8.11 -6.61 -6.32
CA PHE A 94 -8.99 -6.63 -5.15
C PHE A 94 -9.98 -7.80 -5.20
N ASN A 95 -10.49 -8.20 -4.02
CA ASN A 95 -11.55 -9.19 -3.85
C ASN A 95 -12.95 -8.57 -3.90
N SER A 96 -13.09 -7.29 -3.54
CA SER A 96 -14.37 -6.57 -3.54
C SER A 96 -14.27 -5.21 -4.24
N LEU A 97 -15.42 -4.67 -4.65
CA LEU A 97 -15.51 -3.31 -5.19
C LEU A 97 -15.27 -2.25 -4.10
N ALA A 98 -15.72 -2.51 -2.86
CA ALA A 98 -15.50 -1.60 -1.73
C ALA A 98 -14.00 -1.38 -1.47
N ASP A 99 -13.20 -2.46 -1.47
CA ASP A 99 -11.76 -2.35 -1.26
C ASP A 99 -11.06 -1.56 -2.37
N LYS A 100 -11.51 -1.77 -3.62
CA LYS A 100 -11.01 -1.01 -4.76
C LYS A 100 -11.36 0.48 -4.61
N GLU A 101 -12.60 0.81 -4.25
CA GLU A 101 -13.04 2.20 -4.08
C GLU A 101 -12.29 2.90 -2.95
N LEU A 102 -12.05 2.22 -1.83
CA LEU A 102 -11.26 2.75 -0.73
C LEU A 102 -9.80 2.93 -1.11
N HIS A 103 -9.21 1.98 -1.84
CA HIS A 103 -7.87 2.14 -2.39
C HIS A 103 -7.77 3.33 -3.34
N GLU A 104 -8.70 3.45 -4.29
CA GLU A 104 -8.75 4.59 -5.21
C GLU A 104 -8.96 5.89 -4.44
N PHE A 105 -9.81 5.89 -3.41
CA PHE A 105 -10.01 7.05 -2.57
C PHE A 105 -8.74 7.43 -1.80
N TYR A 106 -8.10 6.51 -1.07
CA TYR A 106 -6.98 6.82 -0.19
C TYR A 106 -5.64 6.94 -0.92
N CYS A 107 -5.34 6.02 -1.84
CA CYS A 107 -4.06 5.96 -2.52
C CYS A 107 -4.02 6.77 -3.83
N HIS A 108 -5.17 7.11 -4.45
CA HIS A 108 -5.21 7.90 -5.69
C HIS A 108 -5.92 9.26 -5.53
N LYS A 109 -7.08 9.35 -4.87
CA LYS A 109 -7.79 10.63 -4.74
C LYS A 109 -7.32 11.48 -3.56
N LYS A 110 -7.08 10.91 -2.38
CA LYS A 110 -6.60 11.63 -1.19
C LYS A 110 -5.10 11.87 -1.22
N ALA A 111 -4.33 10.94 -1.78
CA ALA A 111 -2.89 11.13 -1.98
C ALA A 111 -2.59 12.22 -3.04
N TYR A 112 -3.47 12.46 -4.02
CA TYR A 112 -3.29 13.46 -5.08
C TYR A 112 -4.21 14.69 -4.97
N GLY A 113 -5.26 14.66 -4.15
CA GLY A 113 -6.25 15.73 -3.99
C GLY A 113 -5.83 16.87 -3.05
N ASN A 114 -4.60 16.86 -2.56
CA ASN A 114 -4.02 18.01 -1.90
C ASN A 114 -2.59 18.15 -2.43
N ASN A 115 -2.33 19.25 -3.16
CA ASN A 115 -0.98 19.81 -3.36
C ASN A 115 -0.25 20.15 -2.03
N ASN A 116 -0.73 19.64 -0.89
CA ASN A 116 -0.19 19.74 0.46
C ASN A 116 -0.03 18.39 1.18
N ALA A 117 -0.43 17.24 0.61
CA ALA A 117 -0.25 15.94 1.27
C ALA A 117 1.19 15.39 1.15
N PHE A 118 1.89 15.75 0.08
CA PHE A 118 3.32 15.46 -0.08
C PHE A 118 4.22 16.25 0.87
N HIS A 119 3.71 17.33 1.48
CA HIS A 119 4.46 18.11 2.47
C HIS A 119 4.59 17.38 3.83
N VAL A 120 3.82 16.31 4.06
CA VAL A 120 3.85 15.56 5.34
C VAL A 120 4.79 14.35 5.28
N ILE A 121 5.28 13.97 4.10
CA ILE A 121 6.20 12.82 3.93
C ILE A 121 7.60 13.29 3.45
N GLY A 122 7.82 14.59 3.24
CA GLY A 122 9.05 15.08 2.61
C GLY A 122 9.47 16.51 2.88
N SER A 123 9.09 17.13 4.00
CA SER A 123 9.54 18.49 4.36
C SER A 123 10.06 18.57 5.79
N SER A 124 11.16 17.87 6.06
CA SER A 124 12.12 18.27 7.09
C SER A 124 13.42 18.62 6.37
N GLY A 125 13.56 19.86 5.91
CA GLY A 125 14.78 20.29 5.23
C GLY A 125 14.66 21.57 4.40
N HIS A 126 14.42 22.69 5.06
CA HIS A 126 15.24 23.90 4.95
C HIS A 126 14.93 24.84 6.12
#